data_AF-A0A914RFP0-F1
#
_entry.id   AF-A0A914RFP0-F1
#
_cell.length_a   1.000
_cell.length_b   1.000
_cell.length_c   1.000
_cell.angle_alpha   90.00
_cell.angle_beta   90.00
_cell.angle_gamma   90.00
#
_symmetry.space_group_name_H-M   'P 1'
#
loop_
_entity.id
_entity.type
_entity.pdbx_description
1 polymer ?
#
loop_
_entity_poly.entity_id
_entity_poly.type
_entity_poly.pdbx_seq_one_letter_code
_entity_poly.pdbx_strand_id
1 'polypeptide(L)' 'MVVDIGKQSLKVGVKGQEPVIDGMLRSEIKTESATWILEDKRTVVITFEKVLGDSHR' A
#
# COMPACT_ATOMS: atom_id res chain seq x y z
N MET A 1 -6.92 9.23 9.39
CA MET A 1 -6.57 7.93 8.78
C MET A 1 -5.06 7.89 8.59
N VAL A 2 -4.51 6.70 8.37
CA VAL A 2 -3.11 6.45 8.05
C VAL A 2 -3.12 5.56 6.82
N VAL A 3 -2.48 6.02 5.74
CA VAL A 3 -2.17 5.21 4.55
C VAL A 3 -0.71 5.51 4.24
N ASP A 4 0.16 4.58 4.59
CA ASP A 4 1.59 4.67 4.36
C ASP A 4 2.00 3.54 3.42
N ILE A 5 2.56 3.92 2.28
CA ILE A 5 2.90 3.03 1.17
C ILE A 5 4.40 3.16 0.94
N GLY A 6 5.16 2.18 1.41
CA GLY A 6 6.60 2.09 1.20
C GLY A 6 6.92 1.13 0.05
N LYS A 7 8.20 1.10 -0.34
CA LYS A 7 8.69 0.26 -1.45
C LYS A 7 8.34 -1.22 -1.29
N GLN A 8 8.28 -1.71 -0.06
CA GLN A 8 7.91 -3.08 0.27
C GLN A 8 7.06 -3.17 1.54
N SER A 9 6.47 -2.07 2.00
CA SER A 9 5.68 -2.02 3.23
C SER A 9 4.33 -1.36 2.97
N LEU A 10 3.31 -1.82 3.67
CA LEU A 10 1.97 -1.26 3.59
C LEU A 10 1.39 -1.12 5.00
N LYS A 11 0.95 0.10 5.34
CA LYS A 11 0.24 0.38 6.59
C LYS A 11 -1.05 1.15 6.32
N VAL A 12 -2.17 0.62 6.79
CA VAL A 12 -3.50 1.18 6.58
C VAL A 12 -4.28 1.12 7.89
N GLY A 13 -4.85 2.25 8.31
CA GLY A 13 -5.65 2.27 9.53
C GLY A 13 -6.31 3.60 9.86
N VAL A 14 -7.05 3.61 10.97
CA VAL A 14 -7.66 4.82 11.54
C VAL A 14 -6.73 5.38 12.62
N LYS A 15 -6.53 6.70 12.66
CA LYS A 15 -5.61 7.33 13.62
C LYS A 15 -6.12 7.07 15.04
N GLY A 16 -5.26 6.53 15.90
CA GLY A 16 -5.60 6.18 17.28
C GLY A 16 -6.23 4.80 17.46
N GLN A 17 -6.32 3.99 16.41
CA GLN A 17 -6.75 2.60 16.47
C GLN A 17 -5.64 1.66 16.00
N GLU A 18 -5.75 0.37 16.31
CA GLU A 18 -4.89 -0.66 15.74
C GLU A 18 -5.00 -0.65 14.21
N PRO A 19 -3.88 -0.69 13.47
CA PRO A 19 -3.92 -0.72 12.01
C PRO A 19 -4.64 -1.96 11.49
N VAL A 20 -5.39 -1.81 10.39
CA VAL A 20 -6.02 -2.93 9.67
C VAL A 20 -4.97 -3.71 8.90
N ILE A 21 -3.96 -3.00 8.37
CA ILE A 21 -2.78 -3.58 7.72
C ILE A 21 -1.56 -2.90 8.32
N ASP A 22 -0.58 -3.68 8.76
CA ASP A 22 0.77 -3.22 9.12
C ASP A 22 1.75 -4.36 8.80
N GLY A 23 2.38 -4.32 7.63
CA GLY A 23 3.22 -5.43 7.20
C GLY A 23 3.99 -5.21 5.91
N MET A 24 4.72 -6.27 5.53
CA MET A 24 5.60 -6.29 4.34
C MET A 24 4.90 -6.92 3.13
N LEU A 25 5.11 -6.33 1.96
CA LEU A 25 4.70 -6.90 0.68
C LEU A 25 5.69 -7.96 0.21
N ARG A 26 5.21 -8.95 -0.54
CA ARG A 26 6.04 -10.05 -1.08
C ARG A 26 7.11 -9.58 -2.08
N SER A 27 6.93 -8.42 -2.69
CA SER A 27 7.83 -7.87 -3.69
C SER A 27 7.81 -6.36 -3.62
N GLU A 28 8.86 -5.74 -4.16
CA GLU A 28 8.91 -4.30 -4.29
C GLU A 28 7.83 -3.78 -5.24
N ILE A 29 7.31 -2.59 -4.94
CA ILE A 29 6.35 -1.86 -5.76
C ILE A 29 6.94 -0.53 -6.23
N LYS A 30 6.41 -0.03 -7.35
CA LYS A 30 6.70 1.33 -7.83
C LYS A 30 5.95 2.33 -6.94
N THR A 31 6.63 2.86 -5.93
CA THR A 31 6.00 3.77 -4.95
C THR A 31 5.47 5.05 -5.60
N GLU A 32 6.14 5.53 -6.64
CA GLU A 32 5.79 6.72 -7.39
C GLU A 32 4.49 6.59 -8.20
N SER A 33 4.05 5.37 -8.51
CA SER A 33 2.76 5.12 -9.17
C SER A 33 1.67 4.64 -8.21
N ALA A 34 2.01 4.39 -6.95
CA ALA A 34 1.05 3.93 -5.96
C ALA A 34 0.09 5.07 -5.58
N THR A 35 -1.20 4.75 -5.58
CA THR A 35 -2.27 5.69 -5.25
C THR A 35 -3.24 5.06 -4.27
N TRP A 36 -3.94 5.92 -3.53
CA TRP A 36 -5.05 5.50 -2.70
C TRP A 36 -6.17 6.53 -2.74
N ILE A 37 -7.40 6.06 -2.56
CA ILE A 37 -8.59 6.88 -2.43
C ILE A 37 -9.43 6.39 -1.26
N LEU A 38 -10.27 7.28 -0.72
CA LEU A 38 -11.28 6.95 0.27
C LEU A 38 -12.67 7.08 -0.37
N GLU A 39 -13.31 5.96 -0.67
CA GLU A 39 -14.66 5.91 -1.21
C GLU A 39 -15.70 5.91 -0.08
N ASP A 40 -16.80 6.64 -0.29
CA ASP A 40 -17.94 6.76 0.64
C ASP A 40 -17.57 7.07 2.10
N LYS A 41 -16.39 7.67 2.32
CA LYS A 41 -15.81 7.91 3.65
C LYS A 41 -15.57 6.65 4.50
N ARG A 42 -15.59 5.45 3.91
CA ARG A 42 -15.49 4.18 4.65
C ARG A 42 -14.59 3.12 4.01
N THR A 43 -14.31 3.20 2.71
CA THR A 43 -13.53 2.18 2.00
C THR A 43 -12.22 2.79 1.49
N VAL A 44 -11.08 2.27 1.95
CA VAL A 44 -9.78 2.64 1.39
C VAL A 44 -9.48 1.72 0.21
N VAL A 45 -9.34 2.29 -0.99
CA VAL A 45 -8.91 1.57 -2.19
C VAL A 45 -7.46 1.93 -2.46
N ILE A 46 -6.60 0.93 -2.63
CA ILE A 46 -5.17 1.11 -2.87
C ILE A 46 -4.80 0.42 -4.17
N THR A 47 -4.11 1.16 -5.04
CA THR A 47 -3.64 0.68 -6.34
C THR A 47 -2.14 0.89 -6.43
N PHE A 48 -1.38 -0.16 -6.70
CA PHE A 48 0.07 -0.11 -6.93
C PHE A 48 0.51 -1.18 -7.92
N GLU A 49 1.68 -0.98 -8.52
CA GLU A 49 2.29 -1.95 -9.43
C GLU A 49 3.53 -2.58 -8.80
N LYS A 50 3.73 -3.87 -9.04
CA LYS A 50 5.00 -4.52 -8.75
C LYS A 50 6.12 -3.89 -9.58
N VAL A 51 7.29 -3.70 -9.00
CA VAL A 51 8.51 -3.47 -9.78
C VAL A 51 8.76 -4.75 -10.59
N LEU A 52 8.53 -4.67 -11.90
CA LEU A 52 8.92 -5.72 -12.83
C LEU A 52 10.45 -5.66 -12.97
N GLY A 53 11.16 -6.31 -12.05
CA GLY A 53 12.50 -6.79 -12.36
C GLY A 53 12.34 -7.96 -13.32
N ASP A 54 13.04 -7.93 -14.46
CA ASP A 54 13.15 -9.02 -15.42
C ASP A 54 13.21 -10.36 -14.68
N SER A 55 12.08 -11.05 -14.70
CA SER A 55 11.93 -12.30 -13.99
C SER A 55 12.56 -13.36 -14.87
N HIS A 56 13.79 -13.72 -14.49
CA HIS A 56 14.79 -14.55 -15.18
C HIS A 56 15.65 -13.73 -16.15
N ARG A 57 16.97 -13.68 -15.97
CA ARG A 57 17.89 -14.64 -16.63
C ARG A 57 17.47 -14.95 -18.06
#